data_AF-A0AB73IPC5-F1
#
_entry.id   AF-A0AB73IPC5-F1
#
_cell.length_a   1.000
_cell.length_b   1.000
_cell.length_c   1.000
_cell.angle_alpha   90.00
_cell.angle_beta   90.00
_cell.angle_gamma   90.00
#
_symmetry.space_group_name_H-M   'P 1'
#
loop_
_entity.id
_entity.type
_entity.pdbx_description
1 polymer ?
#
loop_
_entity_poly.entity_id
_entity_poly.type
_entity_poly.pdbx_seq_one_letter_code
_entity_poly.pdbx_strand_id
1 'polypeptide(L)' 'MVNDDETGPSRAMWDEMTTLHISVSAIRKARGKRNPSDCEANTAEYEKVVIEYVEDLECAMRIALSSRISNQQP' A
#
# COMPACT_ATOMS: atom_id res chain seq x y z
N MET A 1 -36.09 5.13 -8.67
CA MET A 1 -35.25 4.29 -7.79
C MET A 1 -33.82 4.72 -8.07
N VAL A 2 -33.22 5.45 -7.13
CA VAL A 2 -31.82 5.86 -7.20
C VAL A 2 -31.01 4.64 -6.78
N ASN A 3 -30.23 4.07 -7.70
CA ASN A 3 -29.26 3.04 -7.38
C ASN A 3 -28.02 3.75 -6.81
N ASP A 4 -28.05 4.03 -5.51
CA ASP A 4 -26.86 4.41 -4.77
C ASP A 4 -26.13 3.16 -4.29
N ASP A 5 -24.82 3.17 -4.53
CA ASP A 5 -23.75 2.54 -3.76
C ASP A 5 -23.57 1.01 -3.76
N GLU A 6 -22.95 0.51 -4.84
CA GLU A 6 -21.92 -0.54 -4.75
C GLU A 6 -20.57 -0.08 -5.34
N THR A 7 -20.29 1.23 -5.29
CA THR A 7 -19.04 1.81 -5.82
C THR A 7 -17.89 1.83 -4.81
N GLY A 8 -18.09 1.21 -3.64
CA GLY A 8 -17.09 1.09 -2.59
C GLY A 8 -16.19 -0.14 -2.79
N PRO A 9 -14.93 -0.11 -2.34
CA PRO A 9 -14.10 -1.31 -2.29
C PRO A 9 -14.79 -2.43 -1.51
N SER A 10 -14.76 -3.65 -2.05
CA SER A 10 -15.26 -4.81 -1.32
C SER A 10 -14.46 -5.03 -0.03
N ARG A 11 -15.05 -5.69 0.95
CA ARG A 11 -14.34 -6.04 2.21
C ARG A 11 -13.01 -6.76 1.95
N ALA A 12 -12.97 -7.67 0.97
CA ALA A 12 -11.75 -8.36 0.59
C ALA A 12 -10.67 -7.41 0.06
N MET A 13 -11.06 -6.39 -0.71
CA MET A 13 -10.15 -5.36 -1.21
C MET A 13 -9.59 -4.50 -0.07
N TRP A 14 -10.41 -4.17 0.94
CA TRP A 14 -9.94 -3.49 2.15
C TRP A 14 -8.96 -4.33 2.97
N ASP A 15 -9.22 -5.63 3.10
CA ASP A 15 -8.33 -6.57 3.82
C ASP A 15 -6.97 -6.70 3.09
N GLU A 16 -6.98 -6.80 1.76
CA GLU A 16 -5.75 -6.81 0.94
C GLU A 16 -4.97 -5.49 1.08
N MET A 17 -5.65 -4.34 1.02
CA MET A 17 -5.01 -3.03 1.16
C MET A 17 -4.42 -2.83 2.56
N THR A 18 -5.13 -3.29 3.60
CA THR A 18 -4.66 -3.26 4.99
C THR A 18 -3.43 -4.15 5.17
N THR A 19 -3.47 -5.37 4.61
CA THR A 19 -2.34 -6.30 4.67
C THR A 19 -1.10 -5.74 3.99
N LEU A 20 -1.29 -5.11 2.83
CA LEU A 20 -0.21 -4.47 2.09
C LEU A 20 0.40 -3.30 2.88
N HIS A 21 -0.44 -2.44 3.44
CA HIS A 21 -0.02 -1.32 4.30
C HIS A 21 0.81 -1.82 5.51
N ILE A 22 0.32 -2.82 6.23
CA ILE A 22 1.02 -3.40 7.40
C ILE A 22 2.38 -3.97 6.97
N SER A 23 2.40 -4.72 5.87
CA SER A 23 3.62 -5.38 5.37
C SER A 23 4.69 -4.38 4.95
N VAL A 24 4.32 -3.38 4.14
CA VAL A 24 5.27 -2.33 3.71
C VAL A 24 5.77 -1.53 4.89
N SER A 25 4.89 -1.17 5.83
CA SER A 25 5.28 -0.43 7.03
C SER A 25 6.28 -1.21 7.89
N ALA A 26 6.06 -2.51 8.08
CA ALA A 26 6.97 -3.38 8.83
C ALA A 26 8.35 -3.49 8.14
N ILE A 27 8.37 -3.66 6.82
CA ILE A 27 9.62 -3.74 6.03
C ILE A 27 10.39 -2.42 6.12
N ARG A 28 9.72 -1.28 5.99
CA ARG A 28 10.36 0.04 6.13
C ARG A 28 11.00 0.19 7.50
N LYS A 29 10.29 -0.16 8.58
CA LYS A 29 10.84 -0.15 9.95
C LYS A 29 12.06 -1.05 10.08
N ALA A 30 12.00 -2.28 9.55
CA ALA A 30 13.14 -3.21 9.57
C ALA A 30 14.36 -2.68 8.82
N ARG A 31 14.16 -1.82 7.81
CA ARG A 31 15.22 -1.14 7.05
C ARG A 31 15.66 0.19 7.66
N GLY A 32 15.14 0.57 8.83
CA GLY A 32 15.42 1.86 9.46
C GLY A 32 14.81 3.07 8.75
N LYS A 33 13.85 2.85 7.84
CA LYS A 33 13.10 3.92 7.16
C LYS A 33 11.89 4.35 7.99
N ARG A 34 11.59 5.65 7.98
CA ARG A 34 10.36 6.22 8.56
C ARG A 34 9.13 5.88 7.71
N ASN A 35 7.98 5.75 8.36
CA ASN A 35 6.67 5.70 7.74
C ASN A 35 6.02 7.08 7.83
N PRO A 36 4.98 7.37 7.02
CA PRO A 36 4.26 8.64 7.11
C PRO A 36 3.74 8.95 8.53
N SER A 37 3.31 7.92 9.28
CA SER A 37 2.85 8.05 10.66
C SER A 37 3.94 8.45 11.66
N ASP A 38 5.20 8.33 11.29
CA ASP A 38 6.36 8.67 12.13
C ASP A 38 6.78 10.14 11.93
N CYS A 39 6.10 10.88 11.05
CA CYS A 39 6.39 12.26 10.68
C CYS A 39 5.23 13.20 11.06
N GLU A 40 5.54 14.45 11.38
CA GLU A 40 4.52 15.49 11.55
C GLU A 40 3.90 15.87 10.20
N ALA A 41 2.57 15.87 10.14
CA ALA A 41 1.84 16.22 8.92
C ALA A 41 2.15 17.65 8.44
N ASN A 42 2.02 17.88 7.13
CA ASN A 42 2.26 19.18 6.46
C ASN A 42 3.70 19.70 6.58
N THR A 43 4.67 18.80 6.73
CA THR A 43 6.10 19.12 6.68
C THR A 43 6.71 18.60 5.38
N ALA A 44 7.79 19.24 4.93
CA ALA A 44 8.56 18.74 3.78
C ALA A 44 9.13 17.33 4.02
N GLU A 45 9.42 16.99 5.29
CA GLU A 45 9.82 15.64 5.66
C GLU A 45 8.69 14.63 5.43
N TYR A 46 7.47 14.94 5.89
CA TYR A 46 6.30 14.10 5.67
C TYR A 46 6.04 13.88 4.18
N GLU A 47 6.07 14.95 3.37
CA GLU A 47 5.88 14.85 1.92
C GLU A 47 6.90 13.91 1.28
N LYS A 48 8.19 14.06 1.63
CA LYS A 48 9.25 13.18 1.16
C LYS A 48 9.00 11.72 1.57
N VAL A 49 8.67 11.47 2.84
CA VAL A 49 8.43 10.12 3.36
C VAL A 49 7.20 9.48 2.71
N VAL A 50 6.16 10.27 2.43
CA VAL A 50 4.97 9.80 1.70
C VAL A 50 5.31 9.38 0.28
N ILE A 51 6.10 10.17 -0.46
CA ILE A 51 6.52 9.81 -1.82
C ILE A 51 7.27 8.48 -1.80
N GLU A 52 8.28 8.33 -0.94
CA GLU A 52 9.03 7.08 -0.82
C GLU A 52 8.15 5.89 -0.38
N TYR A 53 7.16 6.15 0.48
CA TYR A 53 6.23 5.13 0.95
C TYR A 53 5.29 4.65 -0.17
N VAL A 54 4.81 5.57 -1.01
CA VAL A 54 3.99 5.25 -2.20
C VAL A 54 4.80 4.44 -3.21
N GLU A 55 6.07 4.81 -3.45
CA GLU A 55 6.97 4.03 -4.32
C GLU A 55 7.16 2.59 -3.81
N ASP A 56 7.33 2.41 -2.50
CA ASP A 56 7.43 1.07 -1.88
C ASP A 56 6.12 0.27 -2.07
N LEU A 57 4.95 0.91 -1.92
CA LEU A 57 3.65 0.27 -2.17
C LEU A 57 3.49 -0.14 -3.64
N GLU A 58 3.79 0.73 -4.59
CA GLU A 58 3.70 0.42 -6.01
C GLU A 58 4.63 -0.73 -6.39
N CYS A 59 5.85 -0.73 -5.85
CA CYS A 59 6.82 -1.81 -6.06
C CYS A 59 6.25 -3.14 -5.54
N ALA A 60 5.70 -3.16 -4.33
CA ALA A 60 5.08 -4.34 -3.75
C ALA A 60 3.89 -4.84 -4.58
N MET A 61 3.04 -3.94 -5.08
CA MET A 61 1.92 -4.28 -5.95
C MET A 61 2.38 -4.87 -7.28
N ARG A 62 3.42 -4.29 -7.91
CA ARG A 62 4.00 -4.83 -9.14
C ARG A 62 4.56 -6.24 -8.93
N ILE A 63 5.31 -6.46 -7.85
CA ILE A 63 5.84 -7.79 -7.50
C ILE A 63 4.70 -8.78 -7.28
N ALA A 64 3.68 -8.41 -6.49
CA ALA A 64 2.53 -9.28 -6.24
C ALA A 64 1.79 -9.65 -7.53
N LEU A 65 1.61 -8.69 -8.44
CA LEU A 65 1.01 -8.92 -9.76
C LEU A 65 1.86 -9.87 -10.60
N SER A 66 3.17 -9.64 -10.69
CA SER A 66 4.10 -10.51 -11.42
C SER A 66 4.10 -11.93 -10.85
N SER A 67 4.12 -12.09 -9.52
CA SER A 67 4.03 -13.41 -8.88
C SER A 67 2.72 -14.13 -9.18
N ARG A 68 1.58 -13.42 -9.23
CA ARG A 68 0.29 -14.00 -9.62
C ARG A 68 0.31 -14.50 -11.08
N ILE A 69 0.91 -13.75 -11.99
CA ILE A 69 1.03 -14.15 -13.41
C ILE A 69 1.95 -15.36 -13.55
N SER A 70 3.11 -15.36 -12.89
CA SER A 70 4.05 -16.49 -12.94
C SER A 70 3.47 -17.78 -12.35
N ASN A 71 2.65 -17.68 -11.30
CA ASN A 71 1.99 -18.84 -10.68
C ASN A 71 0.76 -19.34 -11.47
N GLN A 72 0.39 -18.69 -12.57
CA GLN A 72 -0.70 -19.09 -13.47
C GLN A 72 -0.21 -19.75 -14.77
N GLN A 73 1.10 -19.94 -14.95
CA GLN A 73 1.62 -20.74 -16.07
C GLN A 73 1.62 -22.23 -15.69
N PRO A 74 1.05 -23.12 -16.55
CA PRO A 74 1.00 -24.56 -16.31
C PRO A 74 2.37 -25.25 -16.36
#